data_AF-A0A388LJY4-F1
#
_entry.id   AF-A0A388LJY4-F1
#
_cell.length_a   1.000
_cell.length_b   1.000
_cell.length_c   1.000
_cell.angle_alpha   90.00
_cell.angle_beta   90.00
_cell.angle_gamma   90.00
#
_symmetry.space_group_name_H-M   'P 1'
#
loop_
_entity.id
_entity.type
_entity.pdbx_description
1 polymer ?
#
loop_
_entity_poly.entity_id
_entity_poly.type
_entity_poly.pdbx_seq_one_letter_code
_entity_poly.pdbx_strand_id
1 'polypeptide(L)'
;MSDGADSRRNMEGGGGGGLPPDNWKCYKCGEGGHFICDCAEFGQVKALGRAFVPSAQTVNPTHMGRPAVASTSIAARRSWSDESGTERGETGDDTNALMREYFLQMAEERRNRVEREAEEEKCRKEEELRQERENKRLLRQEERQRLKAERDARLLRIIRSEMRKDRNEERERYERRGKGVVKAGCRSESIEDEKERLRRLIAPKTIGNTEEEVDDELLALRALAAKLNLTEKRKRGPDLPVGNSPPIVTPEKKSNTKLSGESMARIELLKSEQGADAGTSCTPRKIDLSLKHIVASCGPGGKEKFEKECSDFYDALTI
;
A
#
# COMPACT_ATOMS: atom_id res chain seq x y z
N MET A 1 18.88 17.51 -20.04
CA MET A 1 18.82 16.16 -20.63
C MET A 1 17.35 15.82 -20.79
N SER A 2 17.00 15.23 -21.92
CA SER A 2 15.76 15.44 -22.66
C SER A 2 14.47 14.93 -22.00
N ASP A 3 13.51 15.84 -21.82
CA ASP A 3 12.12 15.54 -21.47
C ASP A 3 11.38 14.95 -22.68
N GLY A 4 11.15 13.64 -22.66
CA GLY A 4 10.27 12.94 -23.60
C GLY A 4 8.82 13.08 -23.17
N ALA A 5 8.18 14.21 -23.50
CA ALA A 5 6.76 14.41 -23.32
C ALA A 5 5.98 13.56 -24.33
N ASP A 6 5.43 12.44 -23.86
CA ASP A 6 4.52 11.59 -24.63
C ASP A 6 3.17 12.31 -24.82
N SER A 7 3.09 13.01 -25.94
CA SER A 7 1.91 13.70 -26.44
C SER A 7 0.86 12.68 -26.88
N ARG A 8 0.08 12.17 -25.94
CA ARG A 8 -1.20 11.51 -26.25
C ARG A 8 -2.18 12.57 -26.71
N ARG A 9 -2.18 12.79 -28.03
CA ARG A 9 -3.18 13.57 -28.74
C ARG A 9 -4.57 13.05 -28.41
N ASN A 10 -5.31 13.91 -27.72
CA ASN A 10 -6.75 13.88 -27.59
C ASN A 10 -7.37 13.88 -29.00
N MET A 11 -7.90 12.73 -29.43
CA MET A 11 -8.71 12.59 -30.65
C MET A 11 -10.17 12.41 -30.24
N GLU A 12 -10.71 13.39 -29.52
CA GLU A 12 -12.17 13.57 -29.38
C GLU A 12 -12.62 14.47 -30.53
N GLY A 13 -12.46 13.95 -31.75
CA GLY A 13 -13.02 14.53 -32.96
C GLY A 13 -14.39 13.93 -33.18
N GLY A 14 -15.43 14.73 -32.94
CA GLY A 14 -16.81 14.39 -33.27
C GLY A 14 -16.95 13.96 -34.73
N GLY A 15 -17.38 12.73 -34.93
CA GLY A 15 -17.82 12.20 -36.21
C GLY A 15 -19.18 11.57 -35.99
N GLY A 16 -20.20 12.13 -36.66
CA GLY A 16 -21.59 11.72 -36.51
C GLY A 16 -21.77 10.21 -36.63
N GLY A 17 -22.54 9.66 -35.69
CA GLY A 17 -22.96 8.26 -35.65
C GLY A 17 -23.91 7.93 -36.79
N GLY A 18 -23.39 7.87 -38.01
CA GLY A 18 -23.95 7.00 -39.02
C GLY A 18 -23.70 5.57 -38.56
N LEU A 19 -24.75 4.88 -38.11
CA LEU A 19 -24.67 3.45 -37.83
C LEU A 19 -24.00 2.77 -39.05
N PRO A 20 -22.90 2.03 -38.85
CA PRO A 20 -22.29 1.30 -39.95
C PRO A 20 -23.33 0.34 -40.53
N PRO A 21 -23.40 0.18 -41.86
CA PRO A 21 -24.38 -0.70 -42.47
C PRO A 21 -24.27 -2.11 -41.88
N ASP A 22 -25.42 -2.72 -41.55
CA ASP A 22 -25.57 -3.96 -40.75
C ASP A 22 -24.85 -5.21 -41.32
N ASN A 23 -24.18 -5.07 -42.45
CA ASN A 23 -23.44 -6.11 -43.15
C ASN A 23 -21.91 -6.04 -42.94
N TRP A 24 -21.40 -5.11 -42.14
CA TRP A 24 -19.97 -5.08 -41.85
C TRP A 24 -19.56 -6.18 -40.86
N LYS A 25 -18.70 -7.07 -41.34
CA LYS A 25 -18.04 -8.13 -40.56
C LYS A 25 -16.59 -7.76 -40.26
N CYS A 26 -16.14 -8.06 -39.05
CA CYS A 26 -14.75 -7.95 -38.66
C CYS A 26 -13.88 -8.82 -39.57
N TYR A 27 -12.86 -8.25 -40.21
CA TYR A 27 -11.99 -8.97 -41.16
C TYR A 27 -11.17 -10.10 -40.51
N LYS A 28 -11.05 -10.10 -39.17
CA LYS A 28 -10.27 -11.11 -38.44
C LYS A 28 -11.11 -12.32 -38.04
N CYS A 29 -12.24 -12.14 -37.38
CA CYS A 29 -13.11 -13.24 -36.93
C CYS A 29 -14.32 -13.51 -37.85
N GLY A 30 -14.67 -12.59 -38.75
CA GLY A 30 -15.82 -12.74 -39.64
C GLY A 30 -17.19 -12.44 -39.00
N GLU A 31 -17.22 -12.08 -37.71
CA GLU A 31 -18.45 -11.70 -37.01
C GLU A 31 -18.82 -10.23 -37.24
N GLY A 32 -20.12 -9.94 -37.29
CA GLY A 32 -20.63 -8.58 -37.46
C GLY A 32 -20.55 -7.73 -36.19
N GLY A 33 -20.72 -6.41 -36.35
CA GLY A 33 -21.04 -5.52 -35.22
C GLY A 33 -19.87 -4.99 -34.40
N HIS A 34 -18.61 -5.20 -34.81
CA HIS A 34 -17.45 -4.62 -34.14
C HIS A 34 -16.29 -4.34 -35.11
N PHE A 35 -15.43 -3.37 -34.77
CA PHE A 35 -14.21 -3.08 -35.52
C PHE A 35 -13.08 -4.04 -35.15
N ILE A 36 -12.07 -4.15 -36.01
CA ILE A 36 -10.87 -4.97 -35.73
C ILE A 36 -10.17 -4.61 -34.42
N CYS A 37 -10.25 -3.34 -34.00
CA CYS A 37 -9.69 -2.86 -32.74
C CYS A 37 -10.42 -3.42 -31.51
N ASP A 38 -11.70 -3.76 -31.67
CA ASP A 38 -12.59 -4.25 -30.61
C ASP A 38 -12.79 -5.77 -30.69
N CYS A 39 -12.13 -6.44 -31.63
CA CYS A 39 -12.21 -7.89 -31.83
C CYS A 39 -11.52 -8.62 -30.69
N ALA A 40 -12.30 -9.24 -29.80
CA ALA A 40 -11.79 -9.96 -28.62
C ALA A 40 -10.82 -11.08 -29.00
N GLU A 41 -11.13 -11.86 -30.06
CA GLU A 41 -10.25 -12.94 -30.54
C GLU A 41 -8.89 -12.41 -31.00
N PHE A 42 -8.88 -11.30 -31.75
CA PHE A 42 -7.65 -10.68 -32.21
C PHE A 42 -6.83 -10.12 -31.04
N GLY A 43 -7.48 -9.48 -30.07
CA GLY A 43 -6.85 -8.98 -28.85
C GLY A 43 -6.16 -10.09 -28.05
N GLN A 44 -6.84 -11.23 -27.87
CA GLN A 44 -6.29 -12.38 -27.16
C GLN A 44 -5.08 -12.98 -27.89
N VAL A 45 -5.17 -13.20 -29.19
CA VAL A 45 -4.06 -13.76 -29.99
C VAL A 45 -2.85 -12.82 -30.00
N LYS A 46 -3.09 -11.51 -30.10
CA LYS A 46 -2.04 -10.49 -30.05
C LYS A 46 -1.37 -10.41 -28.67
N ALA A 47 -2.14 -10.52 -27.59
CA ALA A 47 -1.59 -10.57 -26.23
C ALA A 47 -0.70 -11.81 -26.00
N LEU A 48 -1.03 -12.93 -26.65
CA LEU A 48 -0.24 -14.16 -26.61
C LEU A 48 0.98 -14.14 -27.56
N GLY A 49 1.21 -13.05 -28.29
CA GLY A 49 2.34 -12.93 -29.23
C GLY A 49 2.31 -13.91 -30.40
N ARG A 50 1.15 -14.54 -30.67
CA ARG A 50 1.01 -15.52 -31.76
C ARG A 50 0.60 -14.82 -33.05
N ALA A 51 1.07 -15.33 -34.18
CA ALA A 51 0.58 -14.90 -35.47
C ALA A 51 -0.90 -15.28 -35.61
N PHE A 52 -1.76 -14.30 -35.87
CA PHE A 52 -3.18 -14.54 -36.11
C PHE A 52 -3.38 -15.24 -37.44
N VAL A 53 -3.71 -16.53 -37.38
CA VAL A 53 -4.22 -17.30 -38.51
C VAL A 53 -5.75 -17.24 -38.43
N PRO A 54 -6.44 -16.60 -39.38
CA PRO A 54 -7.90 -16.58 -39.39
C PRO A 54 -8.42 -18.01 -39.31
N SER A 55 -9.21 -18.31 -38.28
CA SER A 55 -9.90 -19.59 -38.18
C SER A 55 -10.71 -19.74 -39.47
N ALA A 56 -10.43 -20.80 -40.23
CA ALA A 56 -10.87 -20.93 -41.62
C ALA A 56 -12.35 -20.56 -41.76
N GLN A 57 -12.61 -19.59 -42.64
CA GLN A 57 -13.94 -19.10 -42.96
C GLN A 57 -14.88 -20.28 -43.17
N THR A 58 -15.88 -20.42 -42.30
CA THR A 58 -17.06 -21.26 -42.55
C THR A 58 -17.83 -20.62 -43.69
N VAL A 59 -17.41 -20.93 -44.92
CA VAL A 59 -18.14 -20.57 -46.13
C VAL A 59 -19.44 -21.37 -46.09
N ASN A 60 -20.49 -20.77 -45.54
CA ASN A 60 -21.84 -21.32 -45.68
C ASN A 60 -22.18 -21.33 -47.18
N PRO A 61 -22.34 -22.50 -47.83
CA PRO A 61 -22.64 -22.56 -49.24
C PRO A 61 -24.14 -22.28 -49.42
N THR A 62 -24.49 -20.99 -49.48
CA THR A 62 -25.83 -20.57 -49.91
C THR A 62 -25.77 -20.26 -51.40
N HIS A 63 -25.79 -21.30 -52.24
CA HIS A 63 -26.10 -21.14 -53.66
C HIS A 63 -26.80 -22.38 -54.24
N MET A 64 -28.13 -22.31 -54.25
CA MET A 64 -29.06 -22.76 -55.30
C MET A 64 -28.60 -23.92 -56.21
N GLY A 65 -29.27 -25.07 -56.10
CA GLY A 65 -29.47 -25.98 -57.23
C GLY A 65 -29.67 -27.48 -56.94
N ARG A 66 -30.91 -27.96 -57.16
CA ARG A 66 -31.31 -29.31 -57.62
C ARG A 66 -31.60 -30.41 -56.56
N PRO A 67 -32.85 -30.94 -56.49
CA PRO A 67 -33.16 -32.12 -55.70
C PRO A 67 -32.94 -33.39 -56.52
N ALA A 68 -32.25 -34.37 -55.96
CA ALA A 68 -32.25 -35.75 -56.46
C ALA A 68 -32.76 -36.68 -55.35
N VAL A 69 -33.79 -37.42 -55.75
CA VAL A 69 -34.57 -38.38 -54.98
C VAL A 69 -33.76 -39.66 -54.78
N ALA A 70 -33.68 -40.16 -53.53
CA ALA A 70 -33.45 -41.57 -53.18
C ALA A 70 -33.81 -41.70 -51.69
N SER A 71 -35.00 -42.13 -51.28
CA SER A 71 -35.53 -43.51 -51.34
C SER A 71 -34.51 -44.56 -50.88
N THR A 72 -34.49 -44.87 -49.58
CA THR A 72 -34.54 -46.26 -49.11
C THR A 72 -34.99 -46.32 -47.65
N SER A 73 -36.24 -46.73 -47.48
CA SER A 73 -36.78 -47.37 -46.29
C SER A 73 -36.43 -48.85 -46.28
N ILE A 74 -35.80 -49.37 -45.21
CA ILE A 74 -35.80 -50.79 -44.81
C ILE A 74 -35.72 -50.77 -43.28
N ALA A 75 -36.84 -50.86 -42.55
CA ALA A 75 -37.51 -52.09 -42.12
C ALA A 75 -36.71 -52.95 -41.11
N ALA A 76 -37.23 -52.97 -39.88
CA ALA A 76 -37.46 -54.14 -39.03
C ALA A 76 -36.32 -55.16 -38.75
N ARG A 77 -36.06 -55.35 -37.44
CA ARG A 77 -35.92 -56.65 -36.72
C ARG A 77 -35.59 -56.32 -35.25
N ARG A 78 -36.54 -56.36 -34.31
CA ARG A 78 -36.86 -57.53 -33.47
C ARG A 78 -35.81 -58.63 -33.49
N SER A 79 -35.12 -58.80 -32.36
CA SER A 79 -34.76 -60.10 -31.81
C SER A 79 -34.70 -60.02 -30.28
N TRP A 80 -35.60 -60.79 -29.65
CA TRP A 80 -35.42 -61.44 -28.35
C TRP A 80 -34.31 -62.51 -28.44
N SER A 81 -33.93 -63.07 -27.28
CA SER A 81 -32.90 -64.11 -27.00
C SER A 81 -31.50 -63.54 -26.71
N ASP A 82 -30.82 -63.83 -25.61
CA ASP A 82 -30.87 -65.00 -24.73
C ASP A 82 -30.80 -64.64 -23.24
N GLU A 83 -31.66 -65.31 -22.47
CA GLU A 83 -31.52 -65.52 -21.04
C GLU A 83 -30.48 -66.64 -20.85
N SER A 84 -29.18 -66.30 -20.92
CA SER A 84 -28.12 -67.24 -20.53
C SER A 84 -27.88 -67.09 -19.04
N GLY A 85 -28.57 -67.95 -18.27
CA GLY A 85 -28.22 -68.26 -16.88
C GLY A 85 -26.76 -68.70 -16.82
N THR A 86 -25.88 -67.74 -16.58
CA THR A 86 -24.44 -67.97 -16.52
C THR A 86 -24.07 -67.96 -15.06
N GLU A 87 -24.16 -69.13 -14.44
CA GLU A 87 -23.55 -69.43 -13.15
C GLU A 87 -22.02 -69.33 -13.30
N ARG A 88 -21.50 -68.09 -13.28
CA ARG A 88 -20.10 -67.71 -13.05
C ARG A 88 -20.04 -66.34 -12.34
N GLY A 89 -20.85 -66.17 -11.30
CA GLY A 89 -21.07 -64.90 -10.60
C GLY A 89 -20.09 -64.62 -9.47
N GLU A 90 -18.77 -64.63 -9.72
CA GLU A 90 -17.81 -64.17 -8.69
C GLU A 90 -16.58 -63.45 -9.29
N THR A 91 -16.06 -63.90 -10.43
CA THR A 91 -14.87 -63.29 -11.06
C THR A 91 -15.19 -62.13 -12.01
N GLY A 92 -16.38 -62.10 -12.63
CA GLY A 92 -16.81 -60.98 -13.49
C GLY A 92 -17.11 -59.71 -12.70
N ASP A 93 -17.65 -59.85 -11.50
CA ASP A 93 -18.02 -58.73 -10.63
C ASP A 93 -16.78 -58.03 -10.05
N ASP A 94 -15.71 -58.77 -9.76
CA ASP A 94 -14.43 -58.23 -9.29
C ASP A 94 -13.75 -57.33 -10.35
N THR A 95 -13.73 -57.79 -11.61
CA THR A 95 -13.19 -56.97 -12.72
C THR A 95 -14.03 -55.71 -12.98
N ASN A 96 -15.36 -55.79 -12.84
CA ASN A 96 -16.25 -54.64 -12.99
C ASN A 96 -16.10 -53.66 -11.83
N ALA A 97 -15.91 -54.16 -10.61
CA ALA A 97 -15.62 -53.35 -9.42
C ALA A 97 -14.31 -52.57 -9.58
N LEU A 98 -13.23 -53.24 -10.01
CA LEU A 98 -11.92 -52.61 -10.25
C LEU A 98 -12.01 -51.51 -11.33
N MET A 99 -12.74 -51.74 -12.42
CA MET A 99 -12.95 -50.75 -13.48
C MET A 99 -13.73 -49.53 -12.98
N ARG A 100 -14.77 -49.74 -12.15
CA ARG A 100 -15.54 -48.64 -11.54
C ARG A 100 -14.68 -47.83 -10.58
N GLU A 101 -13.88 -48.49 -9.76
CA GLU A 101 -12.95 -47.82 -8.84
C GLU A 101 -11.92 -46.99 -9.59
N TYR A 102 -11.36 -47.51 -10.69
CA TYR A 102 -10.45 -46.75 -11.55
C TYR A 102 -11.11 -45.47 -12.11
N PHE A 103 -12.35 -45.54 -12.60
CA PHE A 103 -13.05 -44.34 -13.08
C PHE A 103 -13.37 -43.34 -11.96
N LEU A 104 -13.71 -43.81 -10.77
CA LEU A 104 -13.93 -42.96 -9.61
C LEU A 104 -12.63 -42.27 -9.19
N GLN A 105 -11.51 -43.01 -9.16
CA GLN A 105 -10.18 -42.48 -8.86
C GLN A 105 -9.77 -41.40 -9.88
N MET A 106 -9.98 -41.64 -11.18
CA MET A 106 -9.69 -40.65 -12.22
C MET A 106 -10.62 -39.42 -12.14
N ALA A 107 -11.88 -39.60 -11.74
CA ALA A 107 -12.82 -38.49 -11.53
C ALA A 107 -12.44 -37.65 -10.30
N GLU A 108 -11.99 -38.30 -9.23
CA GLU A 108 -11.50 -37.65 -8.02
C GLU A 108 -10.19 -36.90 -8.29
N GLU A 109 -9.25 -37.48 -9.03
CA GLU A 109 -8.02 -36.79 -9.44
C GLU A 109 -8.33 -35.52 -10.25
N ARG A 110 -9.30 -35.58 -11.17
CA ARG A 110 -9.75 -34.41 -11.93
C ARG A 110 -10.38 -33.34 -11.03
N ARG A 111 -11.20 -33.74 -10.05
CA ARG A 111 -11.77 -32.81 -9.08
C ARG A 111 -10.67 -32.14 -8.25
N ASN A 112 -9.72 -32.92 -7.73
CA ASN A 112 -8.61 -32.42 -6.93
C ASN A 112 -7.69 -31.48 -7.73
N ARG A 113 -7.51 -31.74 -9.04
CA ARG A 113 -6.74 -30.84 -9.92
C ARG A 113 -7.44 -29.48 -10.08
N VAL A 114 -8.74 -29.50 -10.36
CA VAL A 114 -9.55 -28.28 -10.50
C VAL A 114 -9.63 -27.51 -9.18
N GLU A 115 -9.76 -28.20 -8.05
CA GLU A 115 -9.79 -27.57 -6.73
C GLU A 115 -8.46 -26.90 -6.40
N ARG A 116 -7.33 -27.57 -6.66
CA ARG A 116 -5.99 -26.99 -6.47
C ARG A 116 -5.78 -25.75 -7.35
N GLU A 117 -6.18 -25.79 -8.62
CA GLU A 117 -6.10 -24.64 -9.52
C GLU A 117 -6.98 -23.48 -9.03
N ALA A 118 -8.18 -23.77 -8.52
CA ALA A 118 -9.09 -22.77 -7.96
C ALA A 118 -8.55 -22.15 -6.66
N GLU A 119 -7.89 -22.92 -5.81
CA GLU A 119 -7.23 -22.42 -4.61
C GLU A 119 -6.02 -21.53 -4.95
N GLU A 120 -5.17 -21.94 -5.89
CA GLU A 120 -4.06 -21.12 -6.36
C GLU A 120 -4.54 -19.80 -6.97
N GLU A 121 -5.64 -19.80 -7.74
CA GLU A 121 -6.22 -18.57 -8.29
C GLU A 121 -6.78 -17.66 -7.18
N LYS A 122 -7.40 -18.22 -6.15
CA LYS A 122 -7.84 -17.45 -4.97
C LYS A 122 -6.66 -16.85 -4.23
N CYS A 123 -5.58 -17.61 -4.03
CA CYS A 123 -4.35 -17.12 -3.41
C CYS A 123 -3.75 -15.96 -4.21
N ARG A 124 -3.69 -16.06 -5.55
CA ARG A 124 -3.20 -14.97 -6.41
C ARG A 124 -4.05 -13.70 -6.27
N LYS A 125 -5.38 -13.83 -6.32
CA LYS A 125 -6.29 -12.69 -6.15
C LYS A 125 -6.19 -12.04 -4.77
N GLU A 126 -6.01 -12.85 -3.72
CA GLU A 126 -5.82 -12.32 -2.37
C GLU A 126 -4.48 -11.57 -2.24
N GLU A 127 -3.42 -12.09 -2.83
CA GLU A 127 -2.11 -11.43 -2.83
C GLU A 127 -2.13 -10.11 -3.61
N GLU A 128 -2.75 -10.07 -4.79
CA GLU A 128 -2.96 -8.84 -5.56
C GLU A 128 -3.73 -7.79 -4.75
N LEU A 129 -4.79 -8.21 -4.03
CA LEU A 129 -5.55 -7.31 -3.16
C LEU A 129 -4.70 -6.78 -1.99
N ARG A 130 -3.79 -7.60 -1.44
CA ARG A 130 -2.84 -7.15 -0.41
C ARG A 130 -1.85 -6.14 -0.97
N GLN A 131 -1.30 -6.39 -2.15
CA GLN A 131 -0.40 -5.46 -2.84
C GLN A 131 -1.09 -4.14 -3.19
N GLU A 132 -2.34 -4.17 -3.65
CA GLU A 132 -3.11 -2.96 -3.93
C GLU A 132 -3.33 -2.12 -2.65
N ARG A 133 -3.63 -2.78 -1.52
CA ARG A 133 -3.76 -2.11 -0.22
C ARG A 133 -2.45 -1.49 0.24
N GLU A 134 -1.31 -2.13 0.00
CA GLU A 134 0.02 -1.58 0.30
C GLU A 134 0.37 -0.41 -0.61
N ASN A 135 0.17 -0.54 -1.92
CA ASN A 135 0.36 0.54 -2.89
C ASN A 135 -0.50 1.75 -2.56
N LYS A 136 -1.75 1.54 -2.15
CA LYS A 136 -2.64 2.62 -1.70
C LYS A 136 -2.11 3.35 -0.46
N ARG A 137 -1.43 2.64 0.45
CA ARG A 137 -0.77 3.27 1.62
C ARG A 137 0.44 4.07 1.19
N LEU A 138 1.24 3.56 0.26
CA LEU A 138 2.41 4.25 -0.28
C LEU A 138 2.01 5.54 -1.01
N LEU A 139 1.00 5.50 -1.88
CA LEU A 139 0.50 6.68 -2.57
C LEU A 139 0.01 7.77 -1.61
N ARG A 140 -0.68 7.39 -0.52
CA ARG A 140 -1.09 8.34 0.53
C ARG A 140 0.10 8.96 1.26
N GLN A 141 1.18 8.20 1.46
CA GLN A 141 2.39 8.73 2.09
C GLN A 141 3.14 9.67 1.14
N GLU A 142 3.26 9.30 -0.13
CA GLU A 142 3.88 10.13 -1.17
C GLU A 142 3.13 11.45 -1.35
N GLU A 143 1.80 11.44 -1.37
CA GLU A 143 0.99 12.66 -1.44
C GLU A 143 1.22 13.58 -0.22
N ARG A 144 1.27 13.01 0.99
CA ARG A 144 1.61 13.76 2.21
C ARG A 144 3.01 14.36 2.14
N GLN A 145 3.98 13.61 1.64
CA GLN A 145 5.35 14.10 1.45
C GLN A 145 5.40 15.21 0.40
N ARG A 146 4.67 15.07 -0.70
CA ARG A 146 4.55 16.10 -1.74
C ARG A 146 3.97 17.40 -1.20
N LEU A 147 2.91 17.34 -0.40
CA LEU A 147 2.32 18.52 0.22
C LEU A 147 3.28 19.19 1.21
N LYS A 148 4.05 18.41 2.00
CA LYS A 148 5.11 18.94 2.86
C LYS A 148 6.19 19.64 2.04
N ALA A 149 6.71 18.97 1.00
CA ALA A 149 7.72 19.54 0.12
C ALA A 149 7.23 20.81 -0.58
N GLU A 150 5.95 20.90 -0.95
CA GLU A 150 5.36 22.11 -1.53
C GLU A 150 5.29 23.26 -0.51
N ARG A 151 4.89 22.97 0.73
CA ARG A 151 4.90 23.95 1.83
C ARG A 151 6.31 24.46 2.10
N ASP A 152 7.29 23.57 2.16
CA ASP A 152 8.68 23.92 2.38
C ASP A 152 9.25 24.71 1.20
N ALA A 153 8.92 24.33 -0.04
CA ALA A 153 9.28 25.10 -1.23
C ALA A 153 8.65 26.50 -1.24
N ARG A 154 7.41 26.65 -0.75
CA ARG A 154 6.77 27.97 -0.58
C ARG A 154 7.48 28.79 0.50
N LEU A 155 7.81 28.19 1.64
CA LEU A 155 8.55 28.85 2.71
C LEU A 155 9.94 29.31 2.23
N LEU A 156 10.68 28.44 1.56
CA LEU A 156 11.99 28.75 0.97
C LEU A 156 11.89 29.87 -0.08
N ARG A 157 10.81 29.93 -0.86
CA ARG A 157 10.57 31.06 -1.78
C ARG A 157 10.39 32.39 -1.04
N ILE A 158 9.66 32.40 0.07
CA ILE A 158 9.47 33.60 0.90
C ILE A 158 10.80 34.03 1.50
N ILE A 159 11.55 33.11 2.13
CA ILE A 159 12.86 33.41 2.73
C ILE A 159 13.83 33.97 1.68
N ARG A 160 13.92 33.33 0.50
CA ARG A 160 14.76 33.83 -0.60
C ARG A 160 14.31 35.20 -1.11
N SER A 161 13.01 35.49 -1.08
CA SER A 161 12.47 36.79 -1.46
C SER A 161 12.84 37.88 -0.45
N GLU A 162 12.69 37.59 0.84
CA GLU A 162 13.04 38.53 1.91
C GLU A 162 14.54 38.83 1.92
N MET A 163 15.38 37.79 1.82
CA MET A 163 16.84 37.95 1.72
C MET A 163 17.26 38.80 0.50
N ARG A 164 16.53 38.73 -0.62
CA ARG A 164 16.77 39.61 -1.78
C ARG A 164 16.29 41.03 -1.53
N LYS A 165 15.15 41.19 -0.86
CA LYS A 165 14.60 42.49 -0.49
C LYS A 165 15.52 43.23 0.49
N ASP A 166 16.02 42.56 1.52
CA ASP A 166 16.98 43.12 2.48
C ASP A 166 18.25 43.60 1.79
N ARG A 167 18.81 42.80 0.86
CA ARG A 167 19.97 43.20 0.04
C ARG A 167 19.69 44.42 -0.84
N ASN A 168 18.48 44.51 -1.41
CA ASN A 168 18.09 45.66 -2.22
C ASN A 168 17.87 46.91 -1.37
N GLU A 169 17.25 46.77 -0.20
CA GLU A 169 17.03 47.88 0.74
C GLU A 169 18.36 48.40 1.30
N GLU A 170 19.30 47.52 1.62
CA GLU A 170 20.66 47.90 2.02
C GLU A 170 21.35 48.70 0.92
N ARG A 171 21.31 48.22 -0.33
CA ARG A 171 21.84 48.94 -1.50
C ARG A 171 21.20 50.33 -1.63
N GLU A 172 19.87 50.41 -1.50
CA GLU A 172 19.14 51.68 -1.57
C GLU A 172 19.55 52.65 -0.46
N ARG A 173 19.77 52.17 0.77
CA ARG A 173 20.28 53.02 1.87
C ARG A 173 21.67 53.58 1.56
N TYR A 174 22.55 52.78 0.96
CA TYR A 174 23.87 53.25 0.52
C TYR A 174 23.76 54.30 -0.59
N GLU A 175 22.88 54.10 -1.56
CA GLU A 175 22.62 55.06 -2.64
C GLU A 175 22.04 56.38 -2.12
N ARG A 176 21.09 56.32 -1.17
CA ARG A 176 20.53 57.53 -0.52
C ARG A 176 21.56 58.26 0.35
N ARG A 177 22.47 57.55 1.03
CA ARG A 177 23.55 58.17 1.83
C ARG A 177 24.70 58.73 0.99
N GLY A 178 24.88 58.26 -0.25
CA GLY A 178 25.97 58.64 -1.14
C GLY A 178 26.00 60.11 -1.60
N LYS A 179 25.01 60.95 -1.25
CA LYS A 179 25.02 62.39 -1.54
C LYS A 179 24.99 63.32 -0.31
N GLY A 180 24.97 62.76 0.90
CA GLY A 180 24.99 63.55 2.14
C GLY A 180 26.41 63.74 2.66
N VAL A 181 26.87 64.99 2.65
CA VAL A 181 28.15 65.48 3.20
C VAL A 181 28.54 64.75 4.49
N VAL A 182 29.77 64.23 4.47
CA VAL A 182 30.53 63.66 5.59
C VAL A 182 30.46 64.59 6.80
N LYS A 183 29.51 64.37 7.71
CA LYS A 183 29.56 64.96 9.05
C LYS A 183 30.03 63.88 10.01
N ALA A 184 31.32 63.94 10.29
CA ALA A 184 32.02 63.15 11.28
C ALA A 184 31.27 63.19 12.63
N GLY A 185 30.95 62.00 13.12
CA GLY A 185 30.32 61.79 14.41
C GLY A 185 30.65 60.41 14.94
N CYS A 186 31.93 60.00 14.82
CA CYS A 186 32.48 58.91 15.62
C CYS A 186 32.48 59.36 17.09
N ARG A 187 31.36 59.18 17.79
CA ARG A 187 31.41 58.90 19.22
C ARG A 187 31.94 57.48 19.33
N SER A 188 33.14 57.36 19.85
CA SER A 188 33.76 56.12 20.30
C SER A 188 32.78 55.35 21.18
N GLU A 189 32.10 54.35 20.62
CA GLU A 189 31.55 53.26 21.43
C GLU A 189 32.72 52.67 22.21
N SER A 190 32.54 52.54 23.52
CA SER A 190 33.58 51.99 24.36
C SER A 190 33.84 50.54 23.93
N ILE A 191 35.07 50.06 24.11
CA ILE A 191 35.43 48.68 23.76
C ILE A 191 34.49 47.67 24.45
N GLU A 192 33.90 48.03 25.60
CA GLU A 192 32.93 47.21 26.32
C GLU A 192 31.59 47.11 25.59
N ASP A 193 31.09 48.20 25.01
CA ASP A 193 29.82 48.20 24.26
C ASP A 193 29.90 47.32 23.00
N GLU A 194 31.01 47.39 22.26
CA GLU A 194 31.24 46.51 21.10
C GLU A 194 31.42 45.05 21.53
N LYS A 195 32.07 44.79 22.67
CA LYS A 195 32.23 43.44 23.21
C LYS A 195 30.90 42.86 23.68
N GLU A 196 30.02 43.67 24.27
CA GLU A 196 28.67 43.24 24.64
C GLU A 196 27.80 42.99 23.40
N ARG A 197 27.87 43.86 22.40
CA ARG A 197 27.19 43.67 21.11
C ARG A 197 27.63 42.38 20.42
N LEU A 198 28.93 42.07 20.41
CA LEU A 198 29.46 40.82 19.86
C LEU A 198 28.97 39.59 20.65
N ARG A 199 28.89 39.67 21.99
CA ARG A 199 28.33 38.57 22.80
C ARG A 199 26.85 38.33 22.47
N ARG A 200 26.06 39.38 22.31
CA ARG A 200 24.63 39.28 21.92
C ARG A 200 24.46 38.71 20.51
N LEU A 201 25.39 38.98 19.60
CA LEU A 201 25.35 38.43 18.23
C LEU A 201 25.74 36.95 18.17
N ILE A 202 26.65 36.51 19.03
CA ILE A 202 27.16 35.13 19.04
C ILE A 202 26.23 34.19 19.82
N ALA A 203 25.63 34.64 20.93
CA ALA A 203 24.80 33.80 21.79
C ALA A 203 23.65 33.03 21.09
N PRO A 204 22.90 33.60 20.14
CA PRO A 204 21.85 32.86 19.42
C PRO A 204 22.41 31.79 18.49
N LYS A 205 23.61 32.01 17.93
CA LYS A 205 24.25 31.11 16.95
C LYS A 205 24.79 29.82 17.58
N THR A 206 25.14 29.88 18.87
CA THR A 206 25.68 28.73 19.60
C THR A 206 24.62 27.91 20.34
N ILE A 207 23.41 28.43 20.51
CA ILE A 207 22.34 27.77 21.27
C ILE A 207 21.20 27.29 20.35
N GLY A 208 20.94 27.97 19.22
CA GLY A 208 19.79 27.66 18.34
C GLY A 208 20.04 26.73 17.15
N ASN A 209 21.27 26.24 16.94
CA ASN A 209 21.63 25.44 15.76
C ASN A 209 21.93 23.96 16.07
N THR A 210 21.69 23.53 17.30
CA THR A 210 21.88 22.14 17.76
C THR A 210 20.57 21.42 18.09
N GLU A 211 19.42 22.08 17.91
CA GLU A 211 18.12 21.45 18.03
C GLU A 211 17.53 21.23 16.62
N GLU A 212 17.14 19.98 16.36
CA GLU A 212 16.24 19.56 15.26
C GLU A 212 16.79 19.19 13.87
N GLU A 213 18.04 18.72 13.78
CA GLU A 213 18.26 17.48 13.01
C GLU A 213 18.38 16.35 14.03
N VAL A 214 17.25 15.98 14.64
CA VAL A 214 17.12 14.61 15.15
C VAL A 214 17.14 13.76 13.90
N ASP A 215 18.36 13.43 13.49
CA ASP A 215 18.71 12.66 12.31
C ASP A 215 17.64 11.57 12.15
N ASP A 216 16.83 11.67 11.09
CA ASP A 216 15.74 10.71 10.85
C ASP A 216 16.31 9.28 10.81
N GLU A 217 17.60 9.16 10.48
CA GLU A 217 18.41 7.96 10.61
C GLU A 217 18.55 7.47 12.06
N LEU A 218 18.79 8.35 13.04
CA LEU A 218 18.88 8.00 14.46
C LEU A 218 17.52 7.56 15.03
N LEU A 219 16.42 8.19 14.59
CA LEU A 219 15.05 7.77 14.92
C LEU A 219 14.73 6.40 14.30
N ALA A 220 15.11 6.19 13.04
CA ALA A 220 14.97 4.90 12.36
C ALA A 220 15.79 3.80 13.02
N LEU A 221 17.03 4.09 13.45
CA LEU A 221 17.90 3.17 14.17
C LEU A 221 17.33 2.81 15.55
N ARG A 222 16.77 3.77 16.29
CA ARG A 222 16.06 3.48 17.56
C ARG A 222 14.83 2.60 17.33
N ALA A 223 14.06 2.87 16.28
CA ALA A 223 12.90 2.06 15.94
C ALA A 223 13.28 0.63 15.52
N LEU A 224 14.35 0.47 14.74
CA LEU A 224 14.91 -0.83 14.37
C LEU A 224 15.43 -1.59 15.59
N ALA A 225 16.18 -0.92 16.47
CA ALA A 225 16.67 -1.51 17.71
C ALA A 225 15.53 -1.94 18.65
N ALA A 226 14.44 -1.19 18.72
CA ALA A 226 13.25 -1.58 19.48
C ALA A 226 12.51 -2.77 18.86
N LYS A 227 12.51 -2.89 17.52
CA LYS A 227 11.95 -4.05 16.79
C LYS A 227 12.80 -5.29 16.90
N LEU A 228 14.11 -5.14 17.07
CA LEU A 228 15.00 -6.22 17.49
C LEU A 228 14.67 -6.56 18.94
N ASN A 229 13.57 -7.29 19.13
CA ASN A 229 13.19 -7.92 20.38
C ASN A 229 14.29 -8.92 20.78
N LEU A 230 15.35 -8.43 21.40
CA LEU A 230 16.43 -9.20 22.05
C LEU A 230 15.93 -9.94 23.30
N THR A 231 14.65 -10.34 23.34
CA THR A 231 14.10 -11.22 24.35
C THR A 231 14.49 -12.67 24.11
N GLU A 232 15.00 -13.00 22.91
CA GLU A 232 15.65 -14.28 22.64
C GLU A 232 17.05 -14.25 23.26
N LYS A 233 17.10 -14.37 24.59
CA LYS A 233 18.32 -14.83 25.26
C LYS A 233 18.63 -16.17 24.64
N ARG A 234 19.63 -16.17 23.74
CA ARG A 234 20.26 -17.39 23.23
C ARG A 234 20.37 -18.34 24.42
N LYS A 235 19.75 -19.51 24.33
CA LYS A 235 20.10 -20.61 25.22
C LYS A 235 21.56 -20.89 24.91
N ARG A 236 22.49 -20.20 25.59
CA ARG A 236 23.87 -20.62 25.68
C ARG A 236 23.77 -22.07 26.11
N GLY A 237 24.20 -22.98 25.23
CA GLY A 237 24.38 -24.37 25.62
C GLY A 237 25.28 -24.43 26.86
N PRO A 238 25.31 -25.56 27.57
CA PRO A 238 26.20 -25.74 28.71
C PRO A 238 27.60 -25.24 28.34
N ASP A 239 28.11 -24.23 29.04
CA ASP A 239 29.40 -23.62 28.74
C ASP A 239 30.45 -24.74 28.83
N LEU A 240 30.96 -25.16 27.68
CA LEU A 240 32.07 -26.12 27.62
C LEU A 240 33.32 -25.38 28.10
N PRO A 241 34.05 -25.90 29.10
CA PRO A 241 35.24 -25.25 29.61
C PRO A 241 36.34 -25.28 28.54
N VAL A 242 36.47 -24.18 27.79
CA VAL A 242 37.59 -23.95 26.88
C VAL A 242 38.65 -23.16 27.64
N GLY A 243 39.68 -23.88 28.10
CA GLY A 243 40.94 -23.28 28.56
C GLY A 243 41.18 -23.35 30.06
N ASN A 244 42.44 -23.66 30.42
CA ASN A 244 43.00 -23.63 31.78
C ASN A 244 43.14 -22.20 32.33
N SER A 245 42.10 -21.38 32.19
CA SER A 245 42.07 -20.08 32.84
C SER A 245 41.58 -20.25 34.28
N PRO A 246 42.32 -19.72 35.28
CA PRO A 246 41.91 -19.82 36.67
C PRO A 246 40.51 -19.23 36.87
N PRO A 247 39.66 -19.86 37.71
CA PRO A 247 38.27 -19.47 37.86
C PRO A 247 38.19 -18.02 38.35
N ILE A 248 37.63 -17.14 37.51
CA ILE A 248 37.28 -15.79 37.91
C ILE A 248 36.15 -15.91 38.93
N VAL A 249 36.47 -15.62 40.19
CA VAL A 249 35.51 -15.49 41.29
C VAL A 249 34.65 -14.26 41.00
N THR A 250 33.56 -14.46 40.27
CA THR A 250 32.53 -13.43 40.16
C THR A 250 31.74 -13.40 41.46
N PRO A 251 31.60 -12.24 42.12
CA PRO A 251 30.84 -12.11 43.37
C PRO A 251 29.39 -12.55 43.17
N GLU A 252 28.85 -13.24 44.19
CA GLU A 252 27.52 -13.84 44.16
C GLU A 252 26.44 -12.85 43.70
N LYS A 253 25.71 -13.29 42.69
CA LYS A 253 24.58 -12.58 42.09
C LYS A 253 23.45 -12.51 43.10
N LYS A 254 23.38 -11.41 43.86
CA LYS A 254 22.27 -11.10 44.77
C LYS A 254 20.96 -11.28 44.02
N SER A 255 20.16 -12.25 44.45
CA SER A 255 18.82 -12.47 43.95
C SER A 255 18.00 -11.20 44.14
N ASN A 256 17.31 -10.77 43.08
CA ASN A 256 16.43 -9.60 43.09
C ASN A 256 15.50 -9.68 44.30
N THR A 257 15.77 -8.82 45.27
CA THR A 257 14.97 -8.65 46.47
C THR A 257 13.60 -8.19 45.98
N LYS A 258 12.60 -9.06 46.14
CA LYS A 258 11.19 -8.70 45.93
C LYS A 258 10.95 -7.44 46.74
N LEU A 259 10.59 -6.35 46.07
CA LEU A 259 10.15 -5.11 46.69
C LEU A 259 9.11 -5.48 47.75
N SER A 260 9.34 -5.08 49.01
CA SER A 260 8.44 -5.42 50.12
C SER A 260 7.03 -4.90 49.80
N GLY A 261 5.99 -5.60 50.23
CA GLY A 261 4.60 -5.20 49.94
C GLY A 261 4.28 -3.75 50.33
N GLU A 262 4.99 -3.24 51.34
CA GLU A 262 4.91 -1.85 51.80
C GLU A 262 5.41 -0.84 50.75
N SER A 263 6.46 -1.16 50.01
CA SER A 263 6.98 -0.31 48.93
C SER A 263 6.04 -0.28 47.71
N MET A 264 5.36 -1.40 47.42
CA MET A 264 4.32 -1.42 46.38
C MET A 264 3.11 -0.59 46.78
N ALA A 265 2.64 -0.70 48.03
CA ALA A 265 1.52 0.09 48.54
C ALA A 265 1.82 1.60 48.50
N ARG A 266 3.06 2.02 48.79
CA ARG A 266 3.48 3.42 48.70
C ARG A 266 3.42 3.97 47.27
N ILE A 267 3.83 3.18 46.29
CA ILE A 267 3.79 3.56 44.87
C ILE A 267 2.34 3.69 44.39
N GLU A 268 1.45 2.82 44.86
CA GLU A 268 0.02 2.86 44.53
C GLU A 268 -0.67 4.09 45.14
N LEU A 269 -0.34 4.44 46.39
CA LEU A 269 -0.86 5.64 47.05
C LEU A 269 -0.47 6.92 46.28
N LEU A 270 0.80 7.05 45.89
CA LEU A 270 1.29 8.21 45.12
C LEU A 270 0.62 8.33 43.74
N LYS A 271 0.22 7.21 43.12
CA LYS A 271 -0.55 7.24 41.87
C LYS A 271 -1.99 7.69 42.08
N SER A 272 -2.60 7.36 43.21
CA SER A 272 -3.97 7.76 43.53
C SER A 272 -4.10 9.25 43.88
N GLU A 273 -3.09 9.84 44.55
CA GLU A 273 -3.09 11.26 44.92
C GLU A 273 -2.89 12.18 43.71
N GLN A 274 -2.29 11.69 42.63
CA GLN A 274 -2.01 12.50 41.43
C GLN A 274 -3.22 12.69 40.50
N GLY A 275 -4.35 12.05 40.79
CA GLY A 275 -5.54 12.03 39.93
C GLY A 275 -6.71 12.92 40.33
N ALA A 276 -6.71 13.54 41.53
CA ALA A 276 -7.93 14.10 42.10
C ALA A 276 -8.11 15.63 42.00
N ASP A 277 -7.05 16.46 41.99
CA ASP A 277 -7.20 17.91 42.18
C ASP A 277 -6.52 18.78 41.10
N ALA A 278 -6.67 18.42 39.82
CA ALA A 278 -6.46 19.39 38.73
C ALA A 278 -7.79 20.10 38.43
N GLY A 279 -8.12 21.08 39.29
CA GLY A 279 -9.32 21.91 39.20
C GLY A 279 -9.51 22.54 37.82
N THR A 280 -10.58 22.12 37.14
CA THR A 280 -11.11 22.73 35.93
C THR A 280 -11.80 24.05 36.27
N SER A 281 -11.01 25.11 36.47
CA SER A 281 -11.55 26.47 36.41
C SER A 281 -11.83 26.84 34.96
N CYS A 282 -13.11 26.82 34.63
CA CYS A 282 -13.68 27.19 33.35
C CYS A 282 -13.42 28.68 33.06
N THR A 283 -12.62 28.96 32.04
CA THR A 283 -12.79 30.14 31.20
C THR A 283 -12.95 29.67 29.77
N PRO A 284 -13.94 30.16 29.00
CA PRO A 284 -14.19 29.69 27.64
C PRO A 284 -13.15 30.33 26.71
N ARG A 285 -11.96 29.73 26.65
CA ARG A 285 -10.94 30.07 25.66
C ARG A 285 -10.59 28.82 24.89
N LYS A 286 -11.10 28.77 23.66
CA LYS A 286 -10.91 27.70 22.67
C LYS A 286 -11.57 26.41 23.14
N ILE A 287 -12.60 25.97 22.43
CA ILE A 287 -13.13 24.62 22.58
C ILE A 287 -11.94 23.71 22.32
N ASP A 288 -11.44 23.03 23.36
CA ASP A 288 -10.43 22.00 23.20
C ASP A 288 -11.11 20.86 22.43
N LEU A 289 -11.03 20.97 21.11
CA LEU A 289 -11.47 20.01 20.09
C LEU A 289 -10.56 18.78 20.12
N SER A 290 -10.31 18.26 21.32
CA SER A 290 -9.57 17.05 21.55
C SER A 290 -10.48 15.87 21.23
N LEU A 291 -9.91 14.86 20.57
CA LEU A 291 -10.52 13.57 20.20
C LEU A 291 -11.17 12.80 21.37
N LYS A 292 -11.10 13.31 22.61
CA LYS A 292 -11.64 12.72 23.83
C LYS A 292 -13.16 12.50 23.79
N HIS A 293 -13.87 13.16 22.88
CA HIS A 293 -15.33 13.05 22.74
C HIS A 293 -15.76 11.92 21.81
N ILE A 294 -14.83 11.33 21.04
CA ILE A 294 -15.13 10.22 20.13
C ILE A 294 -14.92 8.91 20.90
N VAL A 295 -16.02 8.23 21.22
CA VAL A 295 -16.01 6.99 22.00
C VAL A 295 -15.74 5.81 21.07
N ALA A 296 -14.58 5.18 21.21
CA ALA A 296 -14.29 3.94 20.49
C ALA A 296 -15.23 2.82 20.99
N SER A 297 -16.09 2.32 20.10
CA SER A 297 -16.90 1.14 20.39
C SER A 297 -16.11 -0.15 20.12
N CYS A 298 -16.12 -1.07 21.07
CA CYS A 298 -15.51 -2.40 20.91
C CYS A 298 -16.55 -3.38 20.34
N GLY A 299 -16.39 -3.76 19.07
CA GLY A 299 -17.24 -4.76 18.41
C GLY A 299 -16.98 -4.84 16.89
N PRO A 300 -17.49 -5.87 16.19
CA PRO A 300 -17.45 -5.92 14.73
C PRO A 300 -18.13 -4.66 14.16
N GLY A 301 -17.38 -3.88 13.36
CA GLY A 301 -17.82 -2.58 12.84
C GLY A 301 -17.50 -1.36 13.73
N GLY A 302 -16.97 -1.56 14.95
CA GLY A 302 -16.61 -0.45 15.84
C GLY A 302 -15.50 0.44 15.28
N LYS A 303 -14.57 -0.16 14.53
CA LYS A 303 -13.51 0.57 13.80
C LYS A 303 -14.06 1.48 12.72
N GLU A 304 -15.04 1.00 11.93
CA GLU A 304 -15.61 1.78 10.83
C GLU A 304 -16.45 2.96 11.35
N LYS A 305 -17.17 2.76 12.46
CA LYS A 305 -17.86 3.84 13.17
C LYS A 305 -16.89 4.89 13.70
N PHE A 306 -15.80 4.48 14.34
CA PHE A 306 -14.78 5.40 14.86
C PHE A 306 -14.11 6.22 13.74
N GLU A 307 -13.76 5.58 12.62
CA GLU A 307 -13.18 6.26 11.47
C GLU A 307 -14.16 7.28 10.86
N LYS A 308 -15.45 6.92 10.77
CA LYS A 308 -16.50 7.82 10.29
C LYS A 308 -16.70 9.03 11.21
N GLU A 309 -16.83 8.81 12.52
CA GLU A 309 -16.98 9.88 13.51
C GLU A 309 -15.76 10.81 13.54
N CYS A 310 -14.55 10.28 13.35
CA CYS A 310 -13.35 11.11 13.19
C CYS A 310 -13.41 11.96 11.91
N SER A 311 -13.85 11.39 10.79
CA SER A 311 -13.98 12.12 9.52
C SER A 311 -15.01 13.24 9.65
N ASP A 312 -16.20 12.93 10.15
CA ASP A 312 -17.29 13.89 10.37
C ASP A 312 -16.83 15.03 11.30
N PHE A 313 -16.02 14.71 12.32
CA PHE A 313 -15.44 15.70 13.23
C PHE A 313 -14.47 16.65 12.52
N TYR A 314 -13.56 16.14 11.69
CA TYR A 314 -12.63 17.01 10.94
C TYR A 314 -13.36 17.82 9.86
N ASP A 315 -14.35 17.24 9.18
CA ASP A 315 -15.14 17.96 8.17
C ASP A 315 -15.90 19.13 8.80
N ALA A 316 -16.47 18.95 9.99
CA ALA A 316 -17.12 20.04 10.74
C ALA A 316 -16.15 21.15 11.16
N LEU A 317 -14.85 20.86 11.27
CA LEU A 317 -13.81 21.85 11.57
C LEU A 317 -13.28 22.59 10.36
N THR A 318 -13.64 22.17 9.15
CA THR A 318 -13.09 22.74 7.90
C THR A 318 -13.95 23.89 7.34
N ILE A 319 -14.86 24.46 8.16
CA ILE A 319 -15.69 25.63 7.83
C ILE A 319 -14.90 26.94 7.95
#